data_AF-A0A7W0KFN9-F1
#
_entry.id   AF-A0A7W0KFN9-F1
#
_cell.length_a   1.000
_cell.length_b   1.000
_cell.length_c   1.000
_cell.angle_alpha   90.00
_cell.angle_beta   90.00
_cell.angle_gamma   90.00
#
_symmetry.space_group_name_H-M   'P 1'
#
loop_
_entity.id
_entity.type
_entity.pdbx_description
1 polymer ?
#
loop_
_entity_poly.entity_id
_entity_poly.type
_entity_poly.pdbx_seq_one_letter_code
_entity_poly.pdbx_strand_id
1 'polypeptide(L)'
;MIFPRESGILLHPTSLPGPHGIGDFGMSAFRFVDWLAEAGQKLWQIMPLGPTGYGDSPYSSPSAFAGNPLLVSLTWLRGDGLLEEQELADSPEFPDGHVDFGAVVAFKDRLLRTSHLTFEGSAGDPQRPGFDRFCDDEAWWLDDYALFMAVKHANDMRGWQEWDEPIRTRDEAAVSAARNAFADEIAYIKFVQFQFQRQWLELRAYANDRGVRIIGDIPIFVAEDSSDVWANQAQFKVDAEGRALAVAGVPPDPFSATGQIWGNPLYDWRTMRVDDFLWWRQRIGRTLQLVDIVRIDHFRAFAAAWVVPAGSETAATGHWERTPGGDVFAAIRREFGEAPVIIEDLGVITPDVIALREILGFPGMNVLQFAFENDPSNVYLPHNYRRNSVVYTATHDNQTTLGWFAAKPEAERQAIQRYLGRDGADIAWDLIRLALSSVADTAIIGMQDVLRLGDEARMNVPGQALGNWSWRFLDTQLDSGLAHGLRELTWLYGRLGGDDPPRGANPWDYTNHDGAHRAHQS
;
A
#
# COMPACT_ATOMS: atom_id res chain seq x y z
N MET A 1 -19.91 9.36 2.87
CA MET A 1 -19.21 10.63 3.15
C MET A 1 -18.82 11.26 1.82
N ILE A 2 -19.05 12.57 1.62
CA ILE A 2 -18.55 13.28 0.43
C ILE A 2 -17.16 13.80 0.75
N PHE A 3 -16.18 13.52 -0.10
CA PHE A 3 -14.81 13.99 0.12
C PHE A 3 -14.69 15.47 -0.24
N PRO A 4 -13.81 16.23 0.45
CA PRO A 4 -13.54 17.60 0.08
C PRO A 4 -12.85 17.68 -1.29
N ARG A 5 -12.94 18.85 -1.92
CA ARG A 5 -12.24 19.09 -3.18
C ARG A 5 -10.75 19.28 -2.93
N GLU A 6 -9.96 18.23 -3.11
CA GLU A 6 -8.53 18.16 -2.74
C GLU A 6 -7.69 17.49 -3.83
N SER A 7 -6.36 17.55 -3.67
CA SER A 7 -5.42 16.79 -4.48
C SER A 7 -4.28 16.18 -3.65
N GLY A 8 -3.65 15.16 -4.23
CA GLY A 8 -2.53 14.46 -3.64
C GLY A 8 -1.59 13.81 -4.63
N ILE A 9 -0.55 13.20 -4.09
CA ILE A 9 0.46 12.46 -4.86
C ILE A 9 0.39 10.98 -4.49
N LEU A 10 0.42 10.12 -5.52
CA LEU A 10 0.68 8.69 -5.40
C LEU A 10 2.20 8.47 -5.42
N LEU A 11 2.74 8.04 -4.30
CA LEU A 11 4.14 7.68 -4.13
C LEU A 11 4.27 6.68 -2.98
N HIS A 12 4.79 5.48 -3.21
CA HIS A 12 5.03 4.56 -2.12
C HIS A 12 6.36 4.88 -1.41
N PRO A 13 6.48 4.66 -0.08
CA PRO A 13 7.70 5.02 0.65
C PRO A 13 8.97 4.35 0.11
N THR A 14 8.89 3.17 -0.50
CA THR A 14 10.06 2.50 -1.10
C THR A 14 10.72 3.32 -2.20
N SER A 15 9.95 4.18 -2.88
CA SER A 15 10.40 5.04 -3.97
C SER A 15 11.11 6.32 -3.50
N LEU A 16 11.11 6.60 -2.19
CA LEU A 16 11.84 7.73 -1.62
C LEU A 16 13.37 7.52 -1.77
N PRO A 17 14.13 8.61 -1.95
CA PRO A 17 15.59 8.57 -1.93
C PRO A 17 16.07 8.23 -0.53
N GLY A 18 17.28 7.68 -0.43
CA GLY A 18 17.86 7.32 0.86
C GLY A 18 19.10 6.43 0.70
N PRO A 19 20.01 6.43 1.68
CA PRO A 19 21.34 5.82 1.55
C PRO A 19 21.32 4.29 1.64
N HIS A 20 20.23 3.67 2.11
CA HIS A 20 20.17 2.25 2.47
C HIS A 20 19.44 1.39 1.42
N GLY A 21 19.54 1.76 0.14
CA GLY A 21 19.05 1.00 -1.02
C GLY A 21 17.54 0.95 -1.23
N ILE A 22 16.74 1.42 -0.28
CA ILE A 22 15.30 1.57 -0.37
C ILE A 22 14.86 2.81 0.40
N GLY A 23 13.77 3.44 -0.03
CA GLY A 23 13.13 4.48 0.78
C GLY A 23 12.54 3.90 2.07
N ASP A 24 12.66 4.64 3.17
CA ASP A 24 12.21 4.25 4.50
C ASP A 24 11.53 5.42 5.22
N PHE A 25 11.09 5.22 6.47
CA PHE A 25 10.44 6.26 7.29
C PHE A 25 11.40 7.32 7.84
N GLY A 26 12.63 7.39 7.33
CA GLY A 26 13.63 8.38 7.71
C GLY A 26 13.39 9.76 7.09
N MET A 27 14.44 10.59 7.12
CA MET A 27 14.33 12.01 6.79
C MET A 27 13.73 12.31 5.41
N SER A 28 13.99 11.47 4.40
CA SER A 28 13.42 11.66 3.06
C SER A 28 11.89 11.64 3.06
N ALA A 29 11.25 10.86 3.93
CA ALA A 29 9.80 10.84 4.06
C ALA A 29 9.27 12.16 4.66
N PHE A 30 9.94 12.71 5.67
CA PHE A 30 9.59 14.00 6.27
C PHE A 30 9.79 15.16 5.29
N ARG A 31 10.90 15.17 4.55
CA ARG A 31 11.13 16.14 3.46
C ARG A 31 10.07 16.05 2.38
N PHE A 32 9.63 14.84 2.05
CA PHE A 32 8.55 14.65 1.08
C PHE A 32 7.21 15.22 1.60
N VAL A 33 6.89 15.03 2.89
CA VAL A 33 5.72 15.67 3.51
C VAL A 33 5.82 17.20 3.47
N ASP A 34 6.99 17.77 3.78
CA ASP A 34 7.20 19.22 3.68
C ASP A 34 7.00 19.72 2.24
N TRP A 35 7.52 18.98 1.26
CA TRP A 35 7.34 19.28 -0.15
C TRP A 35 5.87 19.17 -0.59
N LEU A 36 5.12 18.18 -0.10
CA LEU A 36 3.67 18.06 -0.35
C LEU A 36 2.92 19.29 0.17
N ALA A 37 3.23 19.74 1.38
CA ALA A 37 2.62 20.92 1.98
C ALA A 37 2.98 22.20 1.21
N GLU A 38 4.24 22.35 0.78
CA GLU A 38 4.68 23.44 -0.10
C GLU A 38 3.90 23.43 -1.43
N ALA A 39 3.80 22.26 -2.07
CA ALA A 39 3.07 22.02 -3.30
C ALA A 39 1.55 22.14 -3.17
N GLY A 40 1.03 22.38 -1.96
CA GLY A 40 -0.40 22.52 -1.69
C GLY A 40 -1.19 21.21 -1.73
N GLN A 41 -0.51 20.07 -1.72
CA GLN A 41 -1.12 18.75 -1.74
C GLN A 41 -1.61 18.39 -0.34
N LYS A 42 -2.83 17.87 -0.24
CA LYS A 42 -3.49 17.49 1.02
C LYS A 42 -3.52 15.99 1.27
N LEU A 43 -3.10 15.21 0.27
CA LEU A 43 -3.19 13.77 0.28
C LEU A 43 -1.86 13.14 -0.16
N TRP A 44 -1.42 12.13 0.57
CA TRP A 44 -0.34 11.24 0.19
C TRP A 44 -0.91 9.82 0.05
N GLN A 45 -1.01 9.33 -1.19
CA GLN A 45 -1.45 7.97 -1.43
C GLN A 45 -0.25 7.02 -1.52
N ILE A 46 -0.37 5.91 -0.81
CA ILE A 46 0.61 4.82 -0.76
C ILE A 46 -0.04 3.52 -1.25
N MET A 47 0.79 2.59 -1.67
CA MET A 47 0.42 1.18 -1.85
C MET A 47 0.43 0.45 -0.48
N PRO A 48 0.00 -0.82 -0.38
CA PRO A 48 -0.02 -1.55 0.88
C PRO A 48 1.35 -1.55 1.58
N LEU A 49 1.36 -1.37 2.90
CA LEU A 49 2.59 -1.29 3.70
C LEU A 49 3.03 -2.65 4.29
N GLY A 50 2.37 -3.74 3.90
CA GLY A 50 2.71 -5.07 4.40
C GLY A 50 4.08 -5.55 3.93
N PRO A 51 4.70 -6.53 4.62
CA PRO A 51 5.87 -7.23 4.11
C PRO A 51 5.57 -7.76 2.69
N THR A 52 6.55 -7.71 1.80
CA THR A 52 6.36 -8.17 0.43
C THR A 52 6.59 -9.68 0.33
N GLY A 53 5.82 -10.35 -0.52
CA GLY A 53 6.01 -11.75 -0.85
C GLY A 53 6.59 -11.92 -2.25
N TYR A 54 6.03 -12.85 -3.02
CA TYR A 54 6.53 -13.18 -4.35
C TYR A 54 6.60 -11.96 -5.28
N GLY A 55 7.75 -11.80 -5.95
CA GLY A 55 8.00 -10.70 -6.88
C GLY A 55 8.05 -9.32 -6.24
N ASP A 56 8.30 -9.24 -4.94
CA ASP A 56 8.38 -8.01 -4.15
C ASP A 56 7.08 -7.19 -4.14
N SER A 57 5.96 -7.83 -4.46
CA SER A 57 4.67 -7.17 -4.58
C SER A 57 4.07 -6.82 -3.21
N PRO A 58 3.67 -5.56 -2.97
CA PRO A 58 2.94 -5.18 -1.76
C PRO A 58 1.53 -5.78 -1.72
N TYR A 59 1.02 -6.32 -2.83
CA TYR A 59 -0.27 -7.00 -2.93
C TYR A 59 -0.18 -8.51 -2.66
N SER A 60 1.02 -9.05 -2.43
CA SER A 60 1.27 -10.46 -2.14
C SER A 60 1.91 -10.63 -0.75
N SER A 61 1.30 -10.05 0.27
CA SER A 61 1.88 -10.00 1.62
C SER A 61 1.63 -11.29 2.43
N PRO A 62 2.59 -11.75 3.25
CA PRO A 62 2.37 -12.85 4.21
C PRO A 62 1.51 -12.43 5.41
N SER A 63 1.06 -11.17 5.49
CA SER A 63 0.12 -10.71 6.50
C SER A 63 -0.71 -9.53 6.01
N ALA A 64 -2.01 -9.52 6.29
CA ALA A 64 -2.89 -8.38 6.06
C ALA A 64 -2.74 -7.27 7.12
N PHE A 65 -1.98 -7.52 8.20
CA PHE A 65 -1.92 -6.65 9.38
C PHE A 65 -0.52 -6.12 9.71
N ALA A 66 0.52 -6.89 9.37
CA ALA A 66 1.92 -6.53 9.63
C ALA A 66 2.41 -5.40 8.72
N GLY A 67 3.47 -4.73 9.16
CA GLY A 67 4.21 -3.73 8.39
C GLY A 67 5.51 -4.27 7.81
N ASN A 68 5.96 -3.70 6.70
CA ASN A 68 7.16 -4.11 5.98
C ASN A 68 8.44 -3.73 6.76
N PRO A 69 9.26 -4.71 7.20
CA PRO A 69 10.54 -4.45 7.86
C PRO A 69 11.48 -3.54 7.08
N LEU A 70 11.41 -3.57 5.74
CA LEU A 70 12.28 -2.77 4.88
C LEU A 70 12.01 -1.27 4.96
N LEU A 71 10.86 -0.86 5.51
CA LEU A 71 10.50 0.55 5.68
C LEU A 71 10.97 1.14 7.02
N VAL A 72 11.47 0.30 7.94
CA VAL A 72 12.06 0.76 9.20
C VAL A 72 13.35 1.54 8.90
N SER A 73 13.43 2.78 9.36
CA SER A 73 14.59 3.64 9.19
C SER A 73 15.73 3.23 10.12
N LEU A 74 16.86 2.84 9.53
CA LEU A 74 18.07 2.47 10.26
C LEU A 74 18.72 3.69 10.93
N THR A 75 18.56 4.87 10.34
CA THR A 75 19.04 6.14 10.92
C THR A 75 18.31 6.49 12.21
N TRP A 76 17.03 6.14 12.33
CA TRP A 76 16.26 6.30 13.56
C TRP A 76 16.75 5.33 14.64
N LEU A 77 16.95 4.06 14.29
CA LEU A 77 17.51 3.08 15.23
C LEU A 77 18.88 3.52 15.75
N ARG A 78 19.72 4.14 14.90
CA ARG A 78 20.96 4.79 15.37
C ARG A 78 20.67 5.96 16.31
N GLY A 79 19.75 6.85 15.96
CA GLY A 79 19.35 7.99 16.80
C GLY A 79 18.83 7.57 18.19
N ASP A 80 18.22 6.39 18.27
CA ASP A 80 17.75 5.77 19.51
C ASP A 80 18.85 5.04 20.30
N GLY A 81 20.07 4.96 19.77
CA GLY A 81 21.18 4.22 20.38
C GLY A 81 21.05 2.70 20.25
N LEU A 82 20.21 2.21 19.32
CA LEU A 82 20.05 0.77 19.03
C LEU A 82 21.01 0.29 17.93
N LEU A 83 21.57 1.21 17.15
CA LEU A 83 22.64 0.97 16.18
C LEU A 83 23.76 1.99 16.36
N GLU A 84 24.98 1.57 16.05
CA GLU A 84 26.17 2.42 16.02
C GLU A 84 26.46 2.91 14.60
N GLU A 85 27.15 4.05 14.48
CA GLU A 85 27.51 4.63 13.17
C GLU A 85 28.34 3.66 12.31
N GLN A 86 29.23 2.88 12.93
CA GLN A 86 30.09 1.94 12.21
C GLN A 86 29.29 0.81 11.55
N GLU A 87 28.16 0.43 12.13
CA GLU A 87 27.31 -0.64 11.59
C GLU A 87 26.59 -0.20 10.31
N LEU A 88 26.30 1.10 10.20
CA LEU A 88 25.77 1.73 8.99
C LEU A 88 26.86 2.05 7.97
N ALA A 89 28.09 2.33 8.41
CA ALA A 89 29.22 2.61 7.52
C ALA A 89 29.57 1.41 6.62
N ASP A 90 29.25 0.19 7.04
CA ASP A 90 29.39 -1.05 6.26
C ASP A 90 28.22 -1.26 5.26
N SER A 91 27.51 -0.20 4.88
CA SER A 91 26.45 -0.27 3.86
C SER A 91 27.03 -0.65 2.50
N PRO A 92 26.45 -1.65 1.80
CA PRO A 92 26.73 -1.89 0.39
C PRO A 92 26.45 -0.65 -0.45
N GLU A 93 27.12 -0.56 -1.61
CA GLU A 93 26.74 0.39 -2.64
C GLU A 93 25.44 -0.08 -3.29
N PHE A 94 24.39 0.73 -3.18
CA PHE A 94 23.08 0.45 -3.76
C PHE A 94 22.80 1.37 -4.95
N PRO A 95 22.03 0.91 -5.94
CA PRO A 95 21.54 1.78 -7.00
C PRO A 95 20.59 2.86 -6.44
N ASP A 96 20.75 4.10 -6.91
CA ASP A 96 19.91 5.21 -6.44
C ASP A 96 18.50 5.20 -7.05
N GLY A 97 18.38 4.83 -8.33
CA GLY A 97 17.13 4.92 -9.11
C GLY A 97 16.22 3.70 -9.04
N HIS A 98 16.68 2.60 -8.43
CA HIS A 98 15.84 1.44 -8.20
C HIS A 98 16.23 0.67 -6.93
N VAL A 99 15.32 -0.13 -6.40
CA VAL A 99 15.55 -1.05 -5.28
C VAL A 99 16.15 -2.35 -5.80
N ASP A 100 17.30 -2.76 -5.26
CA ASP A 100 17.77 -4.14 -5.33
C ASP A 100 17.25 -4.90 -4.10
N PHE A 101 16.07 -5.51 -4.23
CA PHE A 101 15.41 -6.18 -3.11
C PHE A 101 16.25 -7.31 -2.51
N GLY A 102 16.99 -8.05 -3.33
CA GLY A 102 17.85 -9.14 -2.85
C GLY A 102 18.94 -8.63 -1.90
N ALA A 103 19.65 -7.59 -2.30
CA ALA A 103 20.70 -6.99 -1.49
C ALA A 103 20.15 -6.25 -0.26
N VAL A 104 19.05 -5.49 -0.42
CA VAL A 104 18.45 -4.68 0.65
C VAL A 104 17.85 -5.54 1.76
N VAL A 105 17.16 -6.64 1.41
CA VAL A 105 16.57 -7.55 2.42
C VAL A 105 17.64 -8.10 3.35
N ALA A 106 18.73 -8.65 2.79
CA ALA A 106 19.83 -9.19 3.57
C ALA A 106 20.52 -8.11 4.43
N PHE A 107 20.74 -6.93 3.86
CA PHE A 107 21.37 -5.82 4.57
C PHE A 107 20.53 -5.32 5.75
N LYS A 108 19.24 -5.04 5.53
CA LYS A 108 18.35 -4.51 6.56
C LYS A 108 18.04 -5.54 7.64
N ASP A 109 17.81 -6.82 7.28
CA ASP A 109 17.56 -7.87 8.28
C ASP A 109 18.74 -8.02 9.26
N ARG A 110 19.98 -8.03 8.74
CA ARG A 110 21.20 -8.07 9.59
C ARG A 110 21.19 -6.94 10.62
N LEU A 111 20.93 -5.71 10.19
CA LEU A 111 20.97 -4.55 11.09
C LEU A 111 19.77 -4.49 12.03
N LEU A 112 18.58 -4.90 11.58
CA LEU A 112 17.42 -5.02 12.45
C LEU A 112 17.68 -6.05 13.57
N ARG A 113 18.30 -7.19 13.25
CA ARG A 113 18.70 -8.19 14.26
C ARG A 113 19.71 -7.62 15.24
N THR A 114 20.72 -6.90 14.76
CA THR A 114 21.68 -6.20 15.63
C THR A 114 20.97 -5.23 16.57
N SER A 115 20.06 -4.42 16.05
CA SER A 115 19.31 -3.46 16.87
C SER A 115 18.42 -4.11 17.93
N HIS A 116 17.84 -5.28 17.62
CA HIS A 116 17.08 -6.07 18.57
C HIS A 116 17.97 -6.64 19.68
N LEU A 117 19.18 -7.12 19.36
CA LEU A 117 20.12 -7.60 20.38
C LEU A 117 20.55 -6.47 21.33
N THR A 118 20.77 -5.26 20.80
CA THR A 118 21.05 -4.08 21.62
C THR A 118 19.88 -3.73 22.54
N PHE A 119 18.65 -3.75 22.01
CA PHE A 119 17.43 -3.53 22.78
C PHE A 119 17.28 -4.54 23.93
N GLU A 120 17.43 -5.84 23.65
CA GLU A 120 17.33 -6.90 24.66
C GLU A 120 18.44 -6.83 25.72
N GLY A 121 19.65 -6.38 25.34
CA GLY A 121 20.77 -6.16 26.26
C GLY A 121 20.58 -4.96 27.20
N SER A 122 19.65 -4.06 26.88
CA SER A 122 19.39 -2.81 27.62
C SER A 122 18.10 -2.90 28.43
N ALA A 123 18.15 -3.51 29.61
CA ALA A 123 16.98 -3.67 30.48
C ALA A 123 16.28 -2.35 30.88
N GLY A 124 16.96 -1.21 30.75
CA GLY A 124 16.45 0.13 31.01
C GLY A 124 16.12 0.94 29.76
N ASP A 125 16.01 0.31 28.59
CA ASP A 125 15.68 0.98 27.35
C ASP A 125 14.35 1.75 27.46
N PRO A 126 14.31 3.06 27.11
CA PRO A 126 13.10 3.88 27.24
C PRO A 126 11.95 3.41 26.37
N GLN A 127 12.20 2.60 25.33
CA GLN A 127 11.17 2.07 24.44
C GLN A 127 10.47 0.83 25.02
N ARG A 128 11.03 0.17 26.05
CA ARG A 128 10.47 -1.09 26.61
C ARG A 128 8.98 -1.00 26.99
N PRO A 129 8.51 0.04 27.71
CA PRO A 129 7.08 0.13 28.05
C PRO A 129 6.18 0.32 26.82
N GLY A 130 6.68 0.98 25.76
CA GLY A 130 5.97 1.12 24.50
C GLY A 130 5.90 -0.20 23.73
N PHE A 131 7.00 -0.96 23.74
CA PHE A 131 7.10 -2.29 23.15
C PHE A 131 6.15 -3.29 23.83
N ASP A 132 6.15 -3.35 25.17
CA ASP A 132 5.29 -4.25 25.93
C ASP A 132 3.81 -3.95 25.66
N ARG A 133 3.43 -2.66 25.70
CA ARG A 133 2.05 -2.23 25.37
C ARG A 133 1.67 -2.58 23.93
N PHE A 134 2.57 -2.37 22.97
CA PHE A 134 2.33 -2.76 21.58
C PHE A 134 2.09 -4.26 21.45
N CYS A 135 2.89 -5.07 22.14
CA CYS A 135 2.71 -6.53 22.12
C CYS A 135 1.36 -6.94 22.70
N ASP A 136 0.90 -6.29 23.77
CA ASP A 136 -0.40 -6.55 24.39
C ASP A 136 -1.57 -6.10 23.51
N ASP A 137 -1.53 -4.86 23.01
CA ASP A 137 -2.60 -4.26 22.21
C ASP A 137 -2.79 -4.97 20.86
N GLU A 138 -1.70 -5.47 20.27
CA GLU A 138 -1.67 -6.07 18.94
C GLU A 138 -1.59 -7.60 18.96
N ALA A 139 -1.63 -8.23 20.14
CA ALA A 139 -1.47 -9.69 20.32
C ALA A 139 -2.39 -10.52 19.40
N TRP A 140 -3.59 -10.02 19.12
CA TRP A 140 -4.62 -10.70 18.33
C TRP A 140 -4.23 -11.01 16.87
N TRP A 141 -3.26 -10.29 16.30
CA TRP A 141 -2.64 -10.64 15.00
C TRP A 141 -1.15 -10.87 15.11
N LEU A 142 -0.46 -10.14 16.00
CA LEU A 142 0.97 -10.13 16.12
C LEU A 142 1.52 -11.49 16.58
N ASP A 143 0.82 -12.17 17.50
CA ASP A 143 1.25 -13.46 18.03
C ASP A 143 1.24 -14.57 16.98
N ASP A 144 0.26 -14.53 16.07
CA ASP A 144 0.17 -15.48 14.96
C ASP A 144 1.13 -15.10 13.83
N TYR A 145 1.26 -13.81 13.50
CA TYR A 145 2.24 -13.36 12.51
C TYR A 145 3.68 -13.68 12.91
N ALA A 146 4.06 -13.38 14.15
CA ALA A 146 5.42 -13.63 14.64
C ALA A 146 5.74 -15.13 14.69
N LEU A 147 4.79 -15.96 15.14
CA LEU A 147 4.99 -17.41 15.11
C LEU A 147 5.05 -17.95 13.67
N PHE A 148 4.16 -17.49 12.79
CA PHE A 148 4.15 -17.86 11.37
C PHE A 148 5.51 -17.58 10.74
N MET A 149 6.04 -16.36 10.88
CA MET A 149 7.32 -15.98 10.29
C MET A 149 8.49 -16.75 10.93
N ALA A 150 8.47 -17.00 12.25
CA ALA A 150 9.51 -17.78 12.91
C ALA A 150 9.56 -19.24 12.42
N VAL A 151 8.39 -19.89 12.29
CA VAL A 151 8.31 -21.26 11.71
C VAL A 151 8.70 -21.24 10.23
N LYS A 152 8.29 -20.21 9.49
CA LYS A 152 8.67 -20.02 8.09
C LYS A 152 10.19 -19.92 7.91
N HIS A 153 10.88 -19.14 8.75
CA HIS A 153 12.34 -19.06 8.78
C HIS A 153 12.99 -20.40 9.08
N ALA A 154 12.46 -21.15 10.05
CA ALA A 154 12.95 -22.48 10.40
C ALA A 154 12.74 -23.54 9.28
N ASN A 155 11.87 -23.25 8.31
CA ASN A 155 11.56 -24.11 7.16
C ASN A 155 12.05 -23.51 5.83
N ASP A 156 13.15 -22.75 5.84
CA ASP A 156 13.79 -22.18 4.64
C ASP A 156 12.83 -21.35 3.76
N MET A 157 11.95 -20.57 4.40
CA MET A 157 10.93 -19.74 3.75
C MET A 157 9.84 -20.50 2.99
N ARG A 158 9.73 -21.84 3.11
CA ARG A 158 8.68 -22.62 2.45
C ARG A 158 7.28 -22.23 2.91
N GLY A 159 6.30 -22.48 2.05
CA GLY A 159 4.90 -22.19 2.34
C GLY A 159 4.38 -23.02 3.51
N TRP A 160 3.45 -22.47 4.29
CA TRP A 160 2.95 -23.16 5.48
C TRP A 160 2.24 -24.49 5.18
N GLN A 161 1.77 -24.67 3.95
CA GLN A 161 1.20 -25.92 3.46
C GLN A 161 2.24 -27.06 3.38
N GLU A 162 3.53 -26.74 3.37
CA GLU A 162 4.65 -27.69 3.33
C GLU A 162 5.20 -28.03 4.72
N TRP A 163 4.72 -27.38 5.78
CA TRP A 163 5.18 -27.64 7.14
C TRP A 163 4.62 -28.95 7.68
N ASP A 164 5.23 -29.45 8.76
CA ASP A 164 4.76 -30.62 9.49
C ASP A 164 3.27 -30.48 9.87
N GLU A 165 2.52 -31.57 9.71
CA GLU A 165 1.06 -31.56 9.88
C GLU A 165 0.58 -30.94 11.21
N PRO A 166 1.19 -31.20 12.38
CA PRO A 166 0.74 -30.60 13.62
C PRO A 166 0.87 -29.08 13.66
N ILE A 167 1.92 -28.49 13.07
CA ILE A 167 2.07 -27.03 13.00
C ILE A 167 1.18 -26.43 11.91
N ARG A 168 1.03 -27.14 10.78
CA ARG A 168 0.17 -26.74 9.65
C ARG A 168 -1.31 -26.70 10.04
N THR A 169 -1.77 -27.67 10.83
CA THR A 169 -3.15 -27.75 11.34
C THR A 169 -3.35 -27.03 12.68
N ARG A 170 -2.28 -26.41 13.22
CA ARG A 170 -2.29 -25.65 14.47
C ARG A 170 -2.74 -26.47 15.68
N ASP A 171 -2.26 -27.70 15.79
CA ASP A 171 -2.37 -28.49 17.02
C ASP A 171 -1.81 -27.69 18.20
N GLU A 172 -2.57 -27.59 19.29
CA GLU A 172 -2.25 -26.72 20.42
C GLU A 172 -0.89 -27.06 21.06
N ALA A 173 -0.54 -28.35 21.14
CA ALA A 173 0.73 -28.79 21.70
C ALA A 173 1.90 -28.45 20.78
N ALA A 174 1.73 -28.65 19.46
CA ALA A 174 2.73 -28.29 18.47
C ALA A 174 2.97 -26.76 18.41
N VAL A 175 1.90 -25.96 18.42
CA VAL A 175 1.96 -24.50 18.47
C VAL A 175 2.67 -24.02 19.73
N SER A 176 2.32 -24.58 20.89
CA SER A 176 2.97 -24.23 22.17
C SER A 176 4.46 -24.60 22.18
N ALA A 177 4.81 -25.79 21.66
CA ALA A 177 6.20 -26.22 21.52
C ALA A 177 6.98 -25.29 20.58
N ALA A 178 6.39 -24.90 19.45
CA ALA A 178 7.01 -23.98 18.49
C ALA A 178 7.20 -22.57 19.10
N ARG A 179 6.24 -22.04 19.86
CA ARG A 179 6.39 -20.76 20.58
C ARG A 179 7.59 -20.77 21.52
N ASN A 180 7.80 -21.86 22.24
CA ASN A 180 8.95 -22.00 23.14
C ASN A 180 10.26 -22.20 22.36
N ALA A 181 10.24 -23.01 21.30
CA ALA A 181 11.43 -23.31 20.50
C ALA A 181 11.96 -22.09 19.73
N PHE A 182 11.05 -21.20 19.31
CA PHE A 182 11.38 -20.03 18.49
C PHE A 182 11.18 -18.69 19.23
N ALA A 183 11.25 -18.69 20.56
CA ALA A 183 10.96 -17.51 21.38
C ALA A 183 11.80 -16.29 20.99
N ASP A 184 13.11 -16.46 20.76
CA ASP A 184 14.03 -15.37 20.39
C ASP A 184 13.68 -14.77 19.01
N GLU A 185 13.30 -15.62 18.06
CA GLU A 185 12.91 -15.19 16.71
C GLU A 185 11.56 -14.47 16.74
N ILE A 186 10.61 -14.98 17.54
CA ILE A 186 9.31 -14.33 17.77
C ILE A 186 9.53 -12.94 18.39
N ALA A 187 10.42 -12.81 19.39
CA ALA A 187 10.75 -11.54 20.01
C ALA A 187 11.33 -10.55 18.99
N TYR A 188 12.26 -11.00 18.14
CA TYR A 188 12.81 -10.20 17.04
C TYR A 188 11.73 -9.68 16.10
N ILE A 189 10.84 -10.57 15.62
CA ILE A 189 9.76 -10.18 14.69
C ILE A 189 8.82 -9.16 15.34
N LYS A 190 8.45 -9.37 16.61
CA LYS A 190 7.63 -8.42 17.37
C LYS A 190 8.32 -7.06 17.51
N PHE A 191 9.62 -7.05 17.82
CA PHE A 191 10.40 -5.82 17.91
C PHE A 191 10.41 -5.05 16.59
N VAL A 192 10.60 -5.73 15.45
CA VAL A 192 10.56 -5.10 14.14
C VAL A 192 9.18 -4.50 13.84
N GLN A 193 8.10 -5.20 14.19
CA GLN A 193 6.74 -4.67 14.01
C GLN A 193 6.46 -3.46 14.91
N PHE A 194 7.00 -3.46 16.13
CA PHE A 194 6.95 -2.29 17.02
C PHE A 194 7.69 -1.09 16.42
N GLN A 195 8.91 -1.30 15.91
CA GLN A 195 9.68 -0.22 15.27
C GLN A 195 8.97 0.31 14.02
N PHE A 196 8.41 -0.57 13.19
CA PHE A 196 7.58 -0.17 12.06
C PHE A 196 6.42 0.72 12.52
N GLN A 197 5.62 0.26 13.49
CA GLN A 197 4.43 0.97 13.98
C GLN A 197 4.81 2.35 14.53
N ARG A 198 5.83 2.41 15.39
CA ARG A 198 6.27 3.66 16.02
C ARG A 198 6.69 4.69 14.98
N GLN A 199 7.62 4.32 14.09
CA GLN A 199 8.16 5.22 13.09
C GLN A 199 7.07 5.69 12.10
N TRP A 200 6.20 4.77 11.67
CA TRP A 200 5.10 5.10 10.77
C TRP A 200 4.08 6.05 11.40
N LEU A 201 3.68 5.81 12.65
CA LEU A 201 2.72 6.67 13.34
C LEU A 201 3.29 8.07 13.63
N GLU A 202 4.59 8.19 13.91
CA GLU A 202 5.25 9.49 14.04
C GLU A 202 5.28 10.26 12.70
N LEU A 203 5.60 9.57 11.60
CA LEU A 203 5.55 10.17 10.26
C LEU A 203 4.12 10.58 9.86
N ARG A 204 3.12 9.75 10.16
CA ARG A 204 1.71 10.08 9.93
C ARG A 204 1.26 11.29 10.75
N ALA A 205 1.63 11.35 12.04
CA ALA A 205 1.33 12.50 12.87
C ALA A 205 1.95 13.79 12.29
N TYR A 206 3.21 13.72 11.83
CA TYR A 206 3.89 14.83 11.17
C TYR A 206 3.20 15.29 9.88
N ALA A 207 2.73 14.34 9.07
CA ALA A 207 1.94 14.62 7.87
C ALA A 207 0.62 15.32 8.21
N ASN A 208 -0.10 14.78 9.19
CA ASN A 208 -1.38 15.35 9.64
C ASN A 208 -1.22 16.77 10.21
N ASP A 209 -0.16 17.03 10.98
CA ASP A 209 0.16 18.37 11.50
C ASP A 209 0.43 19.41 10.39
N ARG A 210 0.80 18.95 9.18
CA ARG A 210 0.97 19.77 7.98
C ARG A 210 -0.25 19.81 7.07
N GLY A 211 -1.35 19.19 7.51
CA GLY A 211 -2.58 19.08 6.74
C GLY A 211 -2.48 18.13 5.55
N VAL A 212 -1.57 17.15 5.62
CA VAL A 212 -1.43 16.07 4.64
C VAL A 212 -1.97 14.78 5.26
N ARG A 213 -3.06 14.26 4.70
CA ARG A 213 -3.67 12.99 5.10
C ARG A 213 -3.14 11.84 4.24
N ILE A 214 -3.05 10.65 4.81
CA ILE A 214 -2.52 9.47 4.12
C ILE A 214 -3.67 8.59 3.62
N ILE A 215 -3.63 8.24 2.33
CA ILE A 215 -4.51 7.25 1.70
C ILE A 215 -3.73 5.93 1.63
N GLY A 216 -4.14 4.95 2.44
CA GLY A 216 -3.64 3.59 2.36
C GLY A 216 -4.43 2.73 1.37
N ASP A 217 -4.06 1.46 1.31
CA ASP A 217 -4.56 0.53 0.31
C ASP A 217 -4.75 -0.88 0.89
N ILE A 218 -5.87 -1.51 0.57
CA ILE A 218 -6.20 -2.88 0.97
C ILE A 218 -6.45 -3.71 -0.29
N PRO A 219 -5.57 -4.70 -0.59
CA PRO A 219 -5.85 -5.75 -1.56
C PRO A 219 -7.10 -6.52 -1.14
N ILE A 220 -8.10 -6.75 -2.01
CA ILE A 220 -9.29 -7.48 -1.54
C ILE A 220 -8.92 -8.87 -1.03
N PHE A 221 -8.09 -9.63 -1.75
CA PHE A 221 -7.66 -10.96 -1.34
C PHE A 221 -6.33 -10.91 -0.59
N VAL A 222 -6.02 -11.97 0.15
CA VAL A 222 -4.74 -12.16 0.85
C VAL A 222 -3.91 -13.24 0.16
N ALA A 223 -2.59 -13.28 0.37
CA ALA A 223 -1.78 -14.37 -0.16
C ALA A 223 -2.17 -15.70 0.48
N GLU A 224 -2.08 -16.80 -0.29
CA GLU A 224 -2.34 -18.15 0.25
C GLU A 224 -1.33 -18.52 1.33
N ASP A 225 -0.06 -18.21 1.08
CA ASP A 225 1.04 -18.38 2.03
C ASP A 225 1.14 -17.15 2.97
N SER A 226 0.18 -17.05 3.87
CA SER A 226 0.10 -15.96 4.85
C SER A 226 -0.28 -16.45 6.24
N SER A 227 0.14 -15.68 7.24
CA SER A 227 -0.32 -15.81 8.62
C SER A 227 -1.84 -15.72 8.74
N ASP A 228 -2.49 -14.93 7.88
CA ASP A 228 -3.94 -14.74 7.86
C ASP A 228 -4.67 -16.05 7.55
N VAL A 229 -4.25 -16.73 6.47
CA VAL A 229 -4.88 -17.99 6.05
C VAL A 229 -4.49 -19.12 7.00
N TRP A 230 -3.22 -19.22 7.39
CA TRP A 230 -2.76 -20.25 8.31
C TRP A 230 -3.49 -20.21 9.66
N ALA A 231 -3.64 -19.02 10.25
CA ALA A 231 -4.28 -18.85 11.55
C ALA A 231 -5.81 -18.90 11.50
N ASN A 232 -6.41 -18.59 10.34
CA ASN A 232 -7.87 -18.46 10.19
C ASN A 232 -8.43 -19.35 9.07
N GLN A 233 -7.92 -20.58 8.91
CA GLN A 233 -8.27 -21.47 7.79
C GLN A 233 -9.78 -21.58 7.53
N ALA A 234 -10.60 -21.62 8.57
CA ALA A 234 -12.08 -21.70 8.45
C ALA A 234 -12.72 -20.48 7.75
N GLN A 235 -12.05 -19.33 7.73
CA GLN A 235 -12.52 -18.11 7.06
C GLN A 235 -12.23 -18.12 5.54
N PHE A 236 -11.52 -19.12 5.04
CA PHE A 236 -11.10 -19.26 3.65
C PHE A 236 -11.56 -20.61 3.06
N LYS A 237 -11.75 -20.65 1.75
CA LYS A 237 -12.11 -21.87 1.00
C LYS A 237 -10.88 -22.73 0.72
N VAL A 238 -10.30 -23.32 1.77
CA VAL A 238 -9.14 -24.23 1.70
C VAL A 238 -9.51 -25.68 2.03
N ASP A 239 -8.74 -26.64 1.53
CA ASP A 239 -8.86 -28.06 1.88
C ASP A 239 -8.21 -28.38 3.25
N ALA A 240 -8.27 -29.65 3.68
CA ALA A 240 -7.64 -30.09 4.93
C ALA A 240 -6.10 -30.01 4.91
N GLU A 241 -5.51 -29.91 3.72
CA GLU A 241 -4.09 -29.68 3.52
C GLU A 241 -3.72 -28.17 3.54
N GLY A 242 -4.72 -27.28 3.61
CA GLY A 242 -4.52 -25.84 3.60
C GLY A 242 -4.38 -25.24 2.21
N ARG A 243 -4.68 -26.00 1.15
CA ARG A 243 -4.62 -25.53 -0.24
C ARG A 243 -5.95 -24.96 -0.68
N ALA A 244 -5.92 -23.89 -1.46
CA ALA A 244 -7.12 -23.27 -2.01
C ALA A 244 -7.94 -24.27 -2.86
N LEU A 245 -9.24 -24.37 -2.59
CA LEU A 245 -10.18 -25.17 -3.42
C LEU A 245 -10.46 -24.47 -4.76
N ALA A 246 -10.42 -23.15 -4.74
CA ALA A 246 -10.52 -22.27 -5.89
C ALA A 246 -9.78 -20.98 -5.58
N VAL A 247 -9.28 -20.34 -6.63
CA VAL A 247 -8.43 -19.15 -6.53
C VAL A 247 -9.09 -17.96 -7.19
N ALA A 248 -8.70 -16.77 -6.73
CA ALA A 248 -9.09 -15.51 -7.33
C ALA A 248 -8.44 -15.31 -8.70
N GLY A 249 -9.13 -14.53 -9.53
CA GLY A 249 -8.62 -14.07 -10.81
C GLY A 249 -9.58 -13.09 -11.46
N VAL A 250 -9.38 -12.85 -12.74
CA VAL A 250 -10.31 -12.11 -13.61
C VAL A 250 -10.54 -12.88 -14.90
N PRO A 251 -11.75 -12.79 -15.50
CA PRO A 251 -12.06 -13.47 -16.74
C PRO A 251 -11.21 -12.94 -17.90
N PRO A 252 -11.16 -13.65 -19.04
CA PRO A 252 -10.67 -13.08 -20.28
C PRO A 252 -11.36 -11.75 -20.64
N ASP A 253 -10.57 -10.81 -21.13
CA ASP A 253 -11.02 -9.49 -21.58
C ASP A 253 -10.24 -9.08 -22.86
N PRO A 254 -10.56 -7.93 -23.49
CA PRO A 254 -9.85 -7.49 -24.69
C PRO A 254 -8.33 -7.30 -24.53
N PHE A 255 -7.83 -7.19 -23.29
CA PHE A 255 -6.41 -7.02 -22.96
C PHE A 255 -5.73 -8.35 -22.59
N SER A 256 -6.48 -9.35 -22.13
CA SER A 256 -6.00 -10.70 -21.82
C SER A 256 -6.93 -11.79 -22.33
N ALA A 257 -6.51 -12.51 -23.37
CA ALA A 257 -7.29 -13.60 -23.97
C ALA A 257 -7.51 -14.81 -23.04
N THR A 258 -6.69 -14.96 -22.00
CA THR A 258 -6.76 -16.08 -21.03
C THR A 258 -7.28 -15.66 -19.66
N GLY A 259 -7.59 -14.37 -19.49
CA GLY A 259 -7.81 -13.77 -18.17
C GLY A 259 -6.53 -13.81 -17.34
N GLN A 260 -6.66 -13.64 -16.02
CA GLN A 260 -5.54 -13.66 -15.10
C GLN A 260 -5.90 -14.54 -13.89
N ILE A 261 -5.00 -15.46 -13.53
CA ILE A 261 -5.07 -16.19 -12.26
C ILE A 261 -4.15 -15.47 -11.29
N TRP A 262 -4.68 -15.03 -10.15
CA TRP A 262 -3.89 -14.37 -9.12
C TRP A 262 -3.41 -15.34 -8.04
N GLY A 263 -4.09 -16.48 -7.89
CA GLY A 263 -3.69 -17.56 -6.98
C GLY A 263 -4.13 -17.36 -5.53
N ASN A 264 -4.73 -16.22 -5.17
CA ASN A 264 -5.22 -15.98 -3.83
C ASN A 264 -6.38 -16.91 -3.46
N PRO A 265 -6.46 -17.41 -2.21
CA PRO A 265 -7.63 -18.14 -1.74
C PRO A 265 -8.85 -17.21 -1.66
N LEU A 266 -10.03 -17.79 -1.84
CA LEU A 266 -11.30 -17.10 -1.71
C LEU A 266 -11.84 -17.19 -0.28
N TYR A 267 -12.60 -16.19 0.13
CA TYR A 267 -13.26 -16.17 1.43
C TYR A 267 -14.39 -17.18 1.54
N ASP A 268 -14.50 -17.84 2.71
CA ASP A 268 -15.74 -18.50 3.12
C ASP A 268 -16.66 -17.47 3.78
N TRP A 269 -17.37 -16.73 2.92
CA TRP A 269 -18.35 -15.73 3.33
C TRP A 269 -19.48 -16.29 4.22
N ARG A 270 -19.76 -17.59 4.18
CA ARG A 270 -20.75 -18.21 5.05
C ARG A 270 -20.22 -18.29 6.48
N THR A 271 -18.97 -18.70 6.63
CA THR A 271 -18.28 -18.78 7.92
C THR A 271 -18.06 -17.37 8.49
N MET A 272 -17.56 -16.44 7.68
CA MET A 272 -17.37 -15.03 8.11
C MET A 272 -18.67 -14.38 8.59
N ARG A 273 -19.84 -14.74 8.05
CA ARG A 273 -21.11 -14.17 8.50
C ARG A 273 -21.46 -14.57 9.95
N VAL A 274 -20.94 -15.69 10.46
CA VAL A 274 -21.26 -16.21 11.81
C VAL A 274 -20.78 -15.27 12.91
N ASP A 275 -19.63 -14.62 12.73
CA ASP A 275 -19.02 -13.67 13.67
C ASP A 275 -19.20 -12.19 13.26
N ASP A 276 -20.19 -11.95 12.38
CA ASP A 276 -20.49 -10.64 11.81
C ASP A 276 -19.27 -10.03 11.07
N PHE A 277 -18.59 -10.86 10.28
CA PHE A 277 -17.44 -10.50 9.45
C PHE A 277 -16.29 -9.92 10.27
N LEU A 278 -16.00 -10.52 11.43
CA LEU A 278 -15.01 -10.02 12.40
C LEU A 278 -13.64 -9.81 11.75
N TRP A 279 -13.17 -10.76 10.94
CA TRP A 279 -11.87 -10.66 10.26
C TRP A 279 -11.77 -9.42 9.37
N TRP A 280 -12.82 -9.10 8.61
CA TRP A 280 -12.87 -7.90 7.76
C TRP A 280 -12.98 -6.61 8.58
N ARG A 281 -13.72 -6.64 9.69
CA ARG A 281 -13.80 -5.50 10.62
C ARG A 281 -12.44 -5.21 11.26
N GLN A 282 -11.74 -6.25 11.73
CA GLN A 282 -10.37 -6.15 12.24
C GLN A 282 -9.40 -5.62 11.19
N ARG A 283 -9.49 -6.10 9.94
CA ARG A 283 -8.63 -5.63 8.85
C ARG A 283 -8.80 -4.13 8.59
N ILE A 284 -10.06 -3.68 8.47
CA ILE A 284 -10.35 -2.24 8.29
C ILE A 284 -9.90 -1.43 9.51
N GLY A 285 -10.18 -1.91 10.72
CA GLY A 285 -9.76 -1.26 11.97
C GLY A 285 -8.24 -1.08 12.03
N ARG A 286 -7.48 -2.14 11.74
CA ARG A 286 -6.02 -2.10 11.68
C ARG A 286 -5.53 -1.11 10.63
N THR A 287 -6.08 -1.13 9.43
CA THR A 287 -5.68 -0.19 8.38
C THR A 287 -5.97 1.26 8.80
N LEU A 288 -7.12 1.56 9.42
CA LEU A 288 -7.46 2.90 9.91
C LEU A 288 -6.60 3.38 11.09
N GLN A 289 -5.93 2.47 11.81
CA GLN A 289 -4.87 2.86 12.76
C GLN A 289 -3.64 3.40 12.02
N LEU A 290 -3.36 2.89 10.83
CA LEU A 290 -2.18 3.23 10.03
C LEU A 290 -2.41 4.40 9.08
N VAL A 291 -3.62 4.62 8.58
CA VAL A 291 -3.90 5.65 7.56
C VAL A 291 -5.18 6.43 7.86
N ASP A 292 -5.37 7.56 7.17
CA ASP A 292 -6.53 8.42 7.34
C ASP A 292 -7.69 8.06 6.41
N ILE A 293 -7.38 7.48 5.25
CA ILE A 293 -8.34 7.06 4.21
C ILE A 293 -7.91 5.71 3.67
N VAL A 294 -8.87 4.82 3.38
CA VAL A 294 -8.60 3.47 2.86
C VAL A 294 -9.07 3.35 1.42
N ARG A 295 -8.17 3.07 0.48
CA ARG A 295 -8.53 2.51 -0.82
C ARG A 295 -8.75 1.00 -0.67
N ILE A 296 -9.85 0.50 -1.22
CA ILE A 296 -10.12 -0.93 -1.33
C ILE A 296 -9.93 -1.33 -2.79
N ASP A 297 -8.89 -2.09 -3.04
CA ASP A 297 -8.55 -2.66 -4.33
C ASP A 297 -9.56 -3.73 -4.75
N HIS A 298 -9.81 -3.86 -6.05
CA HIS A 298 -10.71 -4.84 -6.65
C HIS A 298 -12.09 -4.91 -5.99
N PHE A 299 -12.67 -3.74 -5.67
CA PHE A 299 -13.91 -3.63 -4.92
C PHE A 299 -15.06 -4.41 -5.55
N ARG A 300 -15.06 -4.57 -6.88
CA ARG A 300 -16.10 -5.33 -7.59
C ARG A 300 -16.31 -6.74 -7.03
N ALA A 301 -15.27 -7.35 -6.44
CA ALA A 301 -15.37 -8.67 -5.82
C ALA A 301 -16.23 -8.71 -4.55
N PHE A 302 -16.63 -7.57 -3.99
CA PHE A 302 -17.70 -7.46 -2.98
C PHE A 302 -19.12 -7.53 -3.55
N ALA A 303 -19.30 -7.37 -4.86
CA ALA A 303 -20.57 -7.71 -5.53
C ALA A 303 -20.56 -9.15 -6.04
N ALA A 304 -19.47 -9.55 -6.71
CA ALA A 304 -19.25 -10.93 -7.14
C ALA A 304 -17.76 -11.19 -7.40
N ALA A 305 -17.16 -12.29 -6.99
CA ALA A 305 -15.78 -12.63 -7.33
C ALA A 305 -15.72 -13.53 -8.57
N TRP A 306 -14.66 -13.43 -9.38
CA TRP A 306 -14.38 -14.42 -10.42
C TRP A 306 -13.60 -15.58 -9.79
N VAL A 307 -14.21 -16.76 -9.82
CA VAL A 307 -13.76 -17.95 -9.11
C VAL A 307 -13.20 -18.94 -10.10
N VAL A 308 -11.89 -19.18 -10.04
CA VAL A 308 -11.19 -20.12 -10.91
C VAL A 308 -10.90 -21.41 -10.13
N PRO A 309 -11.29 -22.59 -10.63
CA PRO A 309 -10.95 -23.86 -9.97
C PRO A 309 -9.43 -24.00 -9.78
N ALA A 310 -9.00 -24.44 -8.60
CA ALA A 310 -7.57 -24.63 -8.32
C ALA A 310 -6.94 -25.63 -9.31
N GLY A 311 -5.69 -25.37 -9.72
CA GLY A 311 -4.99 -26.16 -10.73
C GLY A 311 -5.37 -25.86 -12.19
N SER A 312 -6.26 -24.89 -12.45
CA SER A 312 -6.53 -24.43 -13.82
C SER A 312 -5.31 -23.73 -14.43
N GLU A 313 -5.04 -23.98 -15.72
CA GLU A 313 -3.96 -23.31 -16.45
C GLU A 313 -4.31 -21.86 -16.84
N THR A 314 -5.59 -21.55 -16.97
CA THR A 314 -6.09 -20.21 -17.37
C THR A 314 -7.32 -19.83 -16.55
N ALA A 315 -7.62 -18.53 -16.47
CA ALA A 315 -8.79 -18.03 -15.75
C ALA A 315 -10.10 -18.19 -16.55
N ALA A 316 -10.04 -18.64 -17.80
CA ALA A 316 -11.21 -18.82 -18.67
C ALA A 316 -12.21 -19.88 -18.17
N THR A 317 -11.77 -20.81 -17.33
CA THR A 317 -12.61 -21.85 -16.71
C THR A 317 -13.39 -21.36 -15.50
N GLY A 318 -13.16 -20.12 -15.07
CA GLY A 318 -13.82 -19.56 -13.90
C GLY A 318 -15.29 -19.21 -14.12
N HIS A 319 -15.92 -18.74 -13.05
CA HIS A 319 -17.29 -18.22 -13.08
C HIS A 319 -17.48 -17.10 -12.06
N TRP A 320 -18.49 -16.26 -12.26
CA TRP A 320 -18.86 -15.24 -11.28
C TRP A 320 -19.65 -15.85 -10.11
N GLU A 321 -19.17 -15.66 -8.89
CA GLU A 321 -19.84 -16.03 -7.65
C GLU A 321 -20.25 -14.76 -6.87
N ARG A 322 -21.54 -14.63 -6.53
CA ARG A 322 -22.06 -13.50 -5.73
C ARG A 322 -21.45 -13.51 -4.33
N THR A 323 -21.10 -12.33 -3.82
CA THR A 323 -20.53 -12.16 -2.48
C THR A 323 -21.42 -11.24 -1.62
N PRO A 324 -21.33 -11.32 -0.28
CA PRO A 324 -22.21 -10.56 0.61
C PRO A 324 -21.66 -9.17 0.94
N GLY A 325 -21.07 -8.44 -0.03
CA GLY A 325 -20.39 -7.19 0.25
C GLY A 325 -21.24 -6.14 0.96
N GLY A 326 -22.54 -6.05 0.64
CA GLY A 326 -23.47 -5.19 1.36
C GLY A 326 -23.55 -5.49 2.85
N ASP A 327 -23.53 -6.77 3.24
CA ASP A 327 -23.54 -7.18 4.65
C ASP A 327 -22.20 -6.89 5.32
N VAL A 328 -21.09 -7.11 4.61
CA VAL A 328 -19.72 -6.83 5.09
C VAL A 328 -19.58 -5.34 5.42
N PHE A 329 -19.94 -4.46 4.49
CA PHE A 329 -19.85 -3.02 4.71
C PHE A 329 -20.89 -2.50 5.69
N ALA A 330 -22.05 -3.16 5.85
CA ALA A 330 -22.97 -2.87 6.93
C ALA A 330 -22.35 -3.19 8.30
N ALA A 331 -21.60 -4.28 8.42
CA ALA A 331 -20.87 -4.63 9.64
C ALA A 331 -19.75 -3.64 9.96
N ILE A 332 -18.93 -3.30 8.97
CA ILE A 332 -17.89 -2.25 9.09
C ILE A 332 -18.52 -0.92 9.53
N ARG A 333 -19.64 -0.51 8.91
CA ARG A 333 -20.33 0.75 9.26
C ARG A 333 -20.89 0.76 10.67
N ARG A 334 -21.33 -0.38 11.22
CA ARG A 334 -21.78 -0.46 12.61
C ARG A 334 -20.65 -0.19 13.60
N GLU A 335 -19.43 -0.59 13.27
CA GLU A 335 -18.27 -0.45 14.16
C GLU A 335 -17.55 0.88 13.99
N PHE A 336 -17.31 1.32 12.75
CA PHE A 336 -16.48 2.49 12.45
C PHE A 336 -17.27 3.70 11.95
N GLY A 337 -18.61 3.59 11.82
CA GLY A 337 -19.45 4.64 11.29
C GLY A 337 -19.21 4.89 9.79
N GLU A 338 -19.20 6.17 9.39
CA GLU A 338 -18.86 6.60 8.03
C GLU A 338 -17.34 6.50 7.82
N ALA A 339 -16.82 5.29 7.62
CA ALA A 339 -15.40 5.06 7.35
C ALA A 339 -14.97 5.77 6.04
N PRO A 340 -13.81 6.45 6.01
CA PRO A 340 -13.30 7.14 4.83
C PRO A 340 -12.72 6.13 3.83
N VAL A 341 -13.57 5.61 2.95
CA VAL A 341 -13.21 4.57 1.97
C VAL A 341 -13.29 5.10 0.54
N ILE A 342 -12.26 4.83 -0.25
CA ILE A 342 -12.25 4.92 -1.72
C ILE A 342 -12.35 3.51 -2.27
N ILE A 343 -13.13 3.29 -3.33
CA ILE A 343 -13.22 1.97 -3.96
C ILE A 343 -12.54 1.96 -5.32
N GLU A 344 -11.75 0.93 -5.60
CA GLU A 344 -11.29 0.65 -6.95
C GLU A 344 -12.40 -0.06 -7.73
N ASP A 345 -13.05 0.67 -8.62
CA ASP A 345 -14.11 0.20 -9.51
C ASP A 345 -13.73 0.39 -10.99
N LEU A 346 -12.52 -0.02 -11.36
CA LEU A 346 -12.02 -0.04 -12.73
C LEU A 346 -12.33 -1.38 -13.41
N GLY A 347 -12.07 -1.45 -14.72
CA GLY A 347 -12.35 -2.62 -15.55
C GLY A 347 -13.82 -2.77 -15.94
N VAL A 348 -14.28 -4.01 -16.11
CA VAL A 348 -15.67 -4.30 -16.52
C VAL A 348 -16.60 -4.21 -15.31
N ILE A 349 -17.29 -3.07 -15.21
CA ILE A 349 -18.22 -2.78 -14.12
C ILE A 349 -19.66 -3.11 -14.52
N THR A 350 -20.26 -4.04 -13.78
CA THR A 350 -21.62 -4.54 -14.00
C THR A 350 -22.65 -3.76 -13.16
N PRO A 351 -23.95 -3.76 -13.52
CA PRO A 351 -24.97 -2.99 -12.81
C PRO A 351 -25.08 -3.26 -11.30
N ASP A 352 -24.73 -4.46 -10.85
CA ASP A 352 -24.70 -4.83 -9.43
C ASP A 352 -23.53 -4.20 -8.67
N VAL A 353 -22.36 -4.02 -9.30
CA VAL A 353 -21.23 -3.28 -8.73
C VAL A 353 -21.60 -1.80 -8.59
N ILE A 354 -22.22 -1.22 -9.62
CA ILE A 354 -22.72 0.17 -9.56
C ILE A 354 -23.74 0.30 -8.44
N ALA A 355 -24.73 -0.59 -8.36
CA ALA A 355 -25.73 -0.56 -7.31
C ALA A 355 -25.12 -0.66 -5.90
N LEU A 356 -24.13 -1.54 -5.70
CA LEU A 356 -23.43 -1.65 -4.42
C LEU A 356 -22.69 -0.35 -4.08
N ARG A 357 -21.93 0.23 -5.02
CA ARG A 357 -21.25 1.52 -4.82
C ARG A 357 -22.24 2.62 -4.43
N GLU A 358 -23.35 2.77 -5.15
CA GLU A 358 -24.33 3.83 -4.87
C GLU A 358 -25.01 3.64 -3.51
N ILE A 359 -25.28 2.40 -3.09
CA ILE A 359 -25.82 2.08 -1.76
C ILE A 359 -24.82 2.43 -0.65
N LEU A 360 -23.54 2.15 -0.89
CA LEU A 360 -22.50 2.42 0.10
C LEU A 360 -22.08 3.89 0.13
N GLY A 361 -22.23 4.61 -0.97
CA GLY A 361 -21.93 6.03 -1.10
C GLY A 361 -20.43 6.35 -1.19
N PHE A 362 -19.59 5.35 -1.50
CA PHE A 362 -18.14 5.55 -1.63
C PHE A 362 -17.75 6.16 -2.98
N PRO A 363 -16.72 7.02 -3.04
CA PRO A 363 -16.15 7.50 -4.29
C PRO A 363 -15.47 6.36 -5.06
N GLY A 364 -15.79 6.26 -6.36
CA GLY A 364 -15.09 5.41 -7.32
C GLY A 364 -13.86 6.08 -7.92
N MET A 365 -13.18 5.41 -8.84
CA MET A 365 -11.96 5.86 -9.50
C MET A 365 -12.18 6.19 -10.98
N ASN A 366 -11.51 7.23 -11.45
CA ASN A 366 -11.43 7.58 -12.87
C ASN A 366 -9.95 7.70 -13.25
N VAL A 367 -9.47 6.94 -14.24
CA VAL A 367 -8.06 7.01 -14.69
C VAL A 367 -8.01 7.63 -16.09
N LEU A 368 -7.31 8.76 -16.23
CA LEU A 368 -7.27 9.52 -17.48
C LEU A 368 -6.68 8.74 -18.65
N GLN A 369 -5.72 7.84 -18.41
CA GLN A 369 -5.15 6.99 -19.47
C GLN A 369 -6.19 6.08 -20.15
N PHE A 370 -7.31 5.77 -19.48
CA PHE A 370 -8.42 4.99 -20.04
C PHE A 370 -9.46 5.83 -20.78
N ALA A 371 -9.32 7.16 -20.77
CA ALA A 371 -10.33 8.09 -21.29
C ALA A 371 -10.40 8.16 -22.81
N PHE A 372 -9.28 7.93 -23.49
CA PHE A 372 -9.11 8.35 -24.88
C PHE A 372 -9.22 7.22 -25.92
N GLU A 373 -9.55 6.00 -25.48
CA GLU A 373 -9.60 4.81 -26.34
C GLU A 373 -10.98 4.60 -27.00
N ASN A 374 -11.98 5.45 -26.70
CA ASN A 374 -13.39 5.22 -27.04
C ASN A 374 -14.12 6.50 -27.47
N ASP A 375 -15.44 6.40 -27.61
CA ASP A 375 -16.34 7.48 -27.97
C ASP A 375 -16.50 8.54 -26.85
N PRO A 376 -17.11 9.71 -27.14
CA PRO A 376 -17.32 10.78 -26.16
C PRO A 376 -18.12 10.37 -24.91
N SER A 377 -18.82 9.25 -24.90
CA SER A 377 -19.54 8.70 -23.74
C SER A 377 -18.64 7.96 -22.74
N ASN A 378 -17.34 7.80 -23.04
CA ASN A 378 -16.40 7.13 -22.15
C ASN A 378 -16.41 7.77 -20.75
N VAL A 379 -16.74 6.97 -19.74
CA VAL A 379 -16.88 7.39 -18.34
C VAL A 379 -15.57 7.92 -17.74
N TYR A 380 -14.43 7.61 -18.36
CA TYR A 380 -13.13 8.11 -17.96
C TYR A 380 -12.80 9.50 -18.53
N LEU A 381 -13.65 10.09 -19.39
CA LEU A 381 -13.51 11.49 -19.83
C LEU A 381 -14.05 12.47 -18.77
N PRO A 382 -13.33 13.54 -18.41
CA PRO A 382 -13.72 14.47 -17.35
C PRO A 382 -15.12 15.09 -17.45
N HIS A 383 -15.65 15.32 -18.65
CA HIS A 383 -17.02 15.85 -18.81
C HIS A 383 -18.12 14.84 -18.46
N ASN A 384 -17.78 13.56 -18.27
CA ASN A 384 -18.69 12.48 -17.83
C ASN A 384 -18.54 12.16 -16.33
N TYR A 385 -17.66 12.84 -15.61
CA TYR A 385 -17.40 12.56 -14.19
C TYR A 385 -18.57 12.97 -13.29
N ARG A 386 -18.63 12.32 -12.13
CA ARG A 386 -19.43 12.74 -10.97
C ARG A 386 -18.50 13.37 -9.94
N ARG A 387 -19.04 14.14 -8.99
CA ARG A 387 -18.23 14.73 -7.91
C ARG A 387 -17.62 13.67 -7.00
N ASN A 388 -18.43 12.73 -6.53
CA ASN A 388 -18.01 11.64 -5.63
C ASN A 388 -17.16 10.60 -6.38
N SER A 389 -15.98 10.99 -6.81
CA SER A 389 -14.96 10.15 -7.43
C SER A 389 -13.56 10.71 -7.21
N VAL A 390 -12.58 9.85 -7.48
CA VAL A 390 -11.15 10.15 -7.41
C VAL A 390 -10.57 10.03 -8.81
N VAL A 391 -10.09 11.14 -9.38
CA VAL A 391 -9.40 11.11 -10.68
C VAL A 391 -7.92 10.85 -10.50
N TYR A 392 -7.34 10.02 -11.36
CA TYR A 392 -5.92 9.74 -11.46
C TYR A 392 -5.41 10.13 -12.85
N THR A 393 -4.19 10.65 -12.92
CA THR A 393 -3.45 10.67 -14.21
C THR A 393 -3.14 9.24 -14.62
N ALA A 394 -2.51 8.51 -13.71
CA ALA A 394 -2.11 7.12 -13.81
C ALA A 394 -2.13 6.48 -12.40
N THR A 395 -2.36 5.18 -12.32
CA THR A 395 -2.13 4.38 -11.10
C THR A 395 -0.74 3.74 -11.12
N HIS A 396 -0.39 2.96 -10.10
CA HIS A 396 0.88 2.22 -10.06
C HIS A 396 0.97 1.10 -11.11
N ASP A 397 -0.16 0.61 -11.62
CA ASP A 397 -0.23 -0.44 -12.66
C ASP A 397 -0.11 0.12 -14.08
N ASN A 398 -0.27 1.42 -14.25
CA ASN A 398 -0.24 2.08 -15.53
C ASN A 398 1.20 2.38 -15.98
N GLN A 399 1.38 2.62 -17.27
CA GLN A 399 2.57 3.29 -17.78
C GLN A 399 2.65 4.70 -17.19
N THR A 400 3.84 5.30 -17.20
CA THR A 400 3.95 6.75 -16.98
C THR A 400 3.17 7.49 -18.08
N THR A 401 2.69 8.70 -17.82
CA THR A 401 1.94 9.45 -18.84
C THR A 401 2.79 9.72 -20.09
N LEU A 402 4.09 9.94 -19.93
CA LEU A 402 5.00 10.09 -21.07
C LEU A 402 5.12 8.80 -21.88
N GLY A 403 5.37 7.66 -21.22
CA GLY A 403 5.48 6.36 -21.89
C GLY A 403 4.17 5.93 -22.56
N TRP A 404 3.04 6.11 -21.87
CA TRP A 404 1.69 5.89 -22.39
C TRP A 404 1.45 6.70 -23.67
N PHE A 405 1.68 8.02 -23.63
CA PHE A 405 1.43 8.88 -24.79
C PHE A 405 2.39 8.57 -25.95
N ALA A 406 3.65 8.26 -25.66
CA ALA A 406 4.64 7.88 -26.68
C ALA A 406 4.27 6.57 -27.39
N ALA A 407 3.68 5.61 -26.69
CA ALA A 407 3.26 4.32 -27.24
C ALA A 407 1.96 4.40 -28.09
N LYS A 408 1.19 5.49 -28.00
CA LYS A 408 -0.07 5.66 -28.72
C LYS A 408 0.14 5.86 -30.23
N PRO A 409 -0.71 5.26 -31.09
CA PRO A 409 -0.76 5.59 -32.52
C PRO A 409 -1.03 7.08 -32.76
N GLU A 410 -0.54 7.61 -33.87
CA GLU A 410 -0.67 9.04 -34.19
C GLU A 410 -2.12 9.55 -34.18
N ALA A 411 -3.07 8.76 -34.69
CA ALA A 411 -4.49 9.12 -34.69
C ALA A 411 -5.07 9.28 -33.26
N GLU A 412 -4.65 8.43 -32.32
CA GLU A 412 -5.03 8.53 -30.91
C GLU A 412 -4.37 9.72 -30.24
N ARG A 413 -3.08 9.98 -30.50
CA ARG A 413 -2.39 11.19 -30.00
C ARG A 413 -3.09 12.47 -30.45
N GLN A 414 -3.47 12.55 -31.72
CA GLN A 414 -4.23 13.69 -32.24
C GLN A 414 -5.62 13.81 -31.62
N ALA A 415 -6.28 12.70 -31.27
CA ALA A 415 -7.55 12.75 -30.55
C ALA A 415 -7.39 13.30 -29.13
N ILE A 416 -6.34 12.87 -28.42
CA ILE A 416 -5.96 13.39 -27.10
C ILE A 416 -5.66 14.89 -27.17
N GLN A 417 -4.81 15.31 -28.11
CA GLN A 417 -4.46 16.73 -28.34
C GLN A 417 -5.70 17.59 -28.63
N ARG A 418 -6.62 17.11 -29.48
CA ARG A 418 -7.89 17.80 -29.76
C ARG A 418 -8.76 17.94 -28.52
N TYR A 419 -8.86 16.90 -27.70
CA TYR A 419 -9.63 16.95 -26.44
C TYR A 419 -9.03 17.96 -25.46
N LEU A 420 -7.70 17.96 -25.32
CA LEU A 420 -6.97 18.87 -24.45
C LEU A 420 -6.95 20.31 -24.96
N GLY A 421 -7.09 20.51 -26.28
CA GLY A 421 -6.83 21.78 -26.93
C GLY A 421 -5.35 22.19 -26.85
N ARG A 422 -4.44 21.21 -26.79
CA ARG A 422 -2.99 21.39 -26.61
C ARG A 422 -2.23 20.45 -27.55
N ASP A 423 -0.99 20.78 -27.86
CA ASP A 423 -0.12 19.97 -28.72
C ASP A 423 0.51 18.76 -28.00
N GLY A 424 0.34 18.65 -26.68
CA GLY A 424 0.87 17.54 -25.88
C GLY A 424 2.40 17.59 -25.69
N ALA A 425 3.03 18.76 -25.88
CA ALA A 425 4.48 18.91 -25.68
C ALA A 425 4.91 18.59 -24.23
N ASP A 426 4.05 18.86 -23.25
CA ASP A 426 4.20 18.43 -21.85
C ASP A 426 2.97 17.62 -21.43
N ILE A 427 2.75 16.49 -22.10
CA ILE A 427 1.55 15.68 -21.92
C ILE A 427 1.32 15.24 -20.46
N ALA A 428 2.39 15.01 -19.69
CA ALA A 428 2.30 14.69 -18.28
C ALA A 428 1.60 15.83 -17.52
N TRP A 429 2.08 17.07 -17.64
CA TRP A 429 1.46 18.21 -16.97
C TRP A 429 0.14 18.65 -17.59
N ASP A 430 -0.09 18.37 -18.87
CA ASP A 430 -1.40 18.56 -19.50
C ASP A 430 -2.46 17.64 -18.87
N LEU A 431 -2.13 16.37 -18.59
CA LEU A 431 -3.03 15.46 -17.86
C LEU A 431 -3.16 15.83 -16.38
N ILE A 432 -2.09 16.31 -15.72
CA ILE A 432 -2.18 16.84 -14.34
C ILE A 432 -3.19 18.01 -14.30
N ARG A 433 -3.07 18.95 -15.23
CA ARG A 433 -4.01 20.07 -15.36
C ARG A 433 -5.44 19.58 -15.61
N LEU A 434 -5.62 18.57 -16.46
CA LEU A 434 -6.93 18.00 -16.75
C LEU A 434 -7.55 17.34 -15.51
N ALA A 435 -6.78 16.53 -14.77
CA ALA A 435 -7.21 15.90 -13.53
C ALA A 435 -7.63 16.96 -12.48
N LEU A 436 -6.76 17.94 -12.23
CA LEU A 436 -7.00 18.99 -11.24
C LEU A 436 -8.21 19.88 -11.62
N SER A 437 -8.44 20.15 -12.90
CA SER A 437 -9.59 20.95 -13.35
C SER A 437 -10.93 20.22 -13.35
N SER A 438 -10.92 18.87 -13.30
CA SER A 438 -12.14 18.06 -13.37
C SER A 438 -13.09 18.28 -12.19
N VAL A 439 -14.34 17.81 -12.31
CA VAL A 439 -15.36 17.90 -11.25
C VAL A 439 -15.17 16.89 -10.12
N ALA A 440 -14.27 15.91 -10.25
CA ALA A 440 -13.98 14.93 -9.19
C ALA A 440 -13.53 15.64 -7.90
N ASP A 441 -14.06 15.20 -6.76
CA ASP A 441 -13.75 15.75 -5.45
C ASP A 441 -12.25 15.54 -5.15
N THR A 442 -11.69 14.37 -5.44
CA THR A 442 -10.26 14.10 -5.22
C THR A 442 -9.51 13.94 -6.54
N ALA A 443 -8.29 14.47 -6.64
CA ALA A 443 -7.37 14.24 -7.74
C ALA A 443 -6.02 13.71 -7.21
N ILE A 444 -5.59 12.54 -7.67
CA ILE A 444 -4.32 11.92 -7.28
C ILE A 444 -3.40 11.85 -8.49
N ILE A 445 -2.17 12.33 -8.32
CA ILE A 445 -1.19 12.42 -9.40
C ILE A 445 -0.03 11.46 -9.11
N GLY A 446 0.35 10.64 -10.10
CA GLY A 446 1.54 9.81 -9.98
C GLY A 446 2.81 10.66 -9.89
N MET A 447 3.71 10.36 -8.95
CA MET A 447 4.94 11.15 -8.80
C MET A 447 5.81 11.13 -10.06
N GLN A 448 5.80 10.03 -10.81
CA GLN A 448 6.46 9.92 -12.11
C GLN A 448 5.98 10.97 -13.12
N ASP A 449 4.69 11.30 -13.10
CA ASP A 449 4.13 12.32 -14.00
C ASP A 449 4.56 13.73 -13.60
N VAL A 450 4.61 14.01 -12.29
CA VAL A 450 5.13 15.29 -11.77
C VAL A 450 6.57 15.49 -12.24
N LEU A 451 7.39 14.45 -12.12
CA LEU A 451 8.80 14.41 -12.50
C LEU A 451 9.04 14.32 -14.02
N ARG A 452 7.98 14.15 -14.84
CA ARG A 452 8.07 13.96 -16.30
C ARG A 452 8.99 12.80 -16.69
N LEU A 453 8.83 11.66 -16.04
CA LEU A 453 9.63 10.47 -16.33
C LEU A 453 8.95 9.58 -17.38
N GLY A 454 9.78 8.86 -18.13
CA GLY A 454 9.33 7.83 -19.06
C GLY A 454 9.10 6.51 -18.36
N ASP A 455 8.84 5.46 -19.15
CA ASP A 455 8.48 4.14 -18.63
C ASP A 455 9.60 3.39 -17.92
N GLU A 456 10.84 3.90 -17.95
CA GLU A 456 11.89 3.48 -17.01
C GLU A 456 11.49 3.69 -15.53
N ALA A 457 10.51 4.56 -15.27
CA ALA A 457 9.99 4.84 -13.94
C ALA A 457 8.66 4.12 -13.61
N ARG A 458 8.19 3.23 -14.49
CA ARG A 458 6.93 2.51 -14.28
C ARG A 458 7.01 1.64 -13.02
N MET A 459 6.01 1.76 -12.14
CA MET A 459 6.03 1.05 -10.86
C MET A 459 5.71 -0.44 -11.00
N ASN A 460 4.69 -0.78 -11.81
CA ASN A 460 4.31 -2.16 -12.05
C ASN A 460 3.85 -2.39 -13.50
N VAL A 461 4.18 -3.56 -14.03
CA VAL A 461 3.65 -4.11 -15.28
C VAL A 461 2.76 -5.31 -14.92
N PRO A 462 1.42 -5.14 -14.88
CA PRO A 462 0.51 -6.25 -14.60
C PRO A 462 0.75 -7.46 -15.52
N GLY A 463 0.77 -8.65 -14.93
CA GLY A 463 1.09 -9.90 -15.64
C GLY A 463 2.57 -10.25 -15.74
N GLN A 464 3.48 -9.33 -15.39
CA GLN A 464 4.91 -9.62 -15.26
C GLN A 464 5.26 -9.98 -13.81
N ALA A 465 5.92 -11.13 -13.61
CA ALA A 465 6.18 -11.66 -12.28
C ALA A 465 7.31 -10.95 -11.50
N LEU A 466 8.33 -10.43 -12.19
CA LEU A 466 9.56 -9.90 -11.60
C LEU A 466 9.96 -8.56 -12.23
N GLY A 467 10.75 -7.76 -11.50
CA GLY A 467 11.28 -6.48 -11.97
C GLY A 467 10.34 -5.29 -11.77
N ASN A 468 9.32 -5.45 -10.93
CA ASN A 468 8.37 -4.40 -10.56
C ASN A 468 8.73 -3.82 -9.18
N TRP A 469 7.98 -2.79 -8.76
CA TRP A 469 7.99 -2.18 -7.42
C TRP A 469 9.30 -1.53 -6.99
N SER A 470 10.27 -1.47 -7.89
CA SER A 470 11.63 -1.08 -7.60
C SER A 470 11.92 0.39 -7.90
N TRP A 471 11.08 1.10 -8.64
CA TRP A 471 11.38 2.49 -9.03
C TRP A 471 11.58 3.41 -7.82
N ARG A 472 12.63 4.25 -7.89
CA ARG A 472 12.94 5.32 -6.93
C ARG A 472 13.29 6.61 -7.66
N PHE A 473 13.01 7.75 -7.03
CA PHE A 473 13.52 9.03 -7.51
C PHE A 473 14.75 9.48 -6.71
N LEU A 474 15.58 10.31 -7.34
CA LEU A 474 16.76 10.91 -6.73
C LEU A 474 16.38 12.15 -5.91
N ASP A 475 17.08 12.40 -4.82
CA ASP A 475 16.83 13.58 -3.97
C ASP A 475 16.91 14.90 -4.76
N THR A 476 17.78 14.97 -5.76
CA THR A 476 17.95 16.12 -6.65
C THR A 476 16.77 16.39 -7.59
N GLN A 477 15.85 15.44 -7.76
CA GLN A 477 14.67 15.60 -8.61
C GLN A 477 13.51 16.31 -7.90
N LEU A 478 13.55 16.41 -6.56
CA LEU A 478 12.49 17.05 -5.78
C LEU A 478 12.76 18.55 -5.59
N ASP A 479 12.65 19.31 -6.69
CA ASP A 479 12.91 20.76 -6.66
C ASP A 479 11.66 21.62 -6.29
N SER A 480 11.92 22.85 -5.84
CA SER A 480 10.89 23.82 -5.47
C SER A 480 10.10 24.37 -6.66
N GLY A 481 10.64 24.33 -7.87
CA GLY A 481 9.93 24.71 -9.10
C GLY A 481 8.75 23.79 -9.38
N LEU A 482 8.92 22.48 -9.19
CA LEU A 482 7.84 21.50 -9.27
C LEU A 482 6.75 21.75 -8.21
N ALA A 483 7.16 22.03 -6.97
CA ALA A 483 6.23 22.37 -5.89
C ALA A 483 5.40 23.61 -6.23
N HIS A 484 6.05 24.70 -6.67
CA HIS A 484 5.37 25.93 -7.07
C HIS A 484 4.39 25.71 -8.24
N GLY A 485 4.78 24.94 -9.26
CA GLY A 485 3.93 24.63 -10.40
C GLY A 485 2.68 23.84 -9.99
N LEU A 486 2.84 22.82 -9.13
CA LEU A 486 1.72 22.06 -8.59
C LEU A 486 0.82 22.94 -7.71
N ARG A 487 1.41 23.79 -6.84
CA ARG A 487 0.67 24.71 -5.99
C ARG A 487 -0.16 25.67 -6.82
N GLU A 488 0.38 26.22 -7.91
CA GLU A 488 -0.35 27.11 -8.82
C GLU A 488 -1.59 26.41 -9.40
N LEU A 489 -1.45 25.20 -9.93
CA LEU A 489 -2.58 24.44 -10.48
C LEU A 489 -3.60 24.07 -9.39
N THR A 490 -3.12 23.70 -8.21
CA THR A 490 -3.94 23.34 -7.06
C THR A 490 -4.78 24.54 -6.58
N TRP A 491 -4.19 25.74 -6.53
CA TRP A 491 -4.90 26.99 -6.26
C TRP A 491 -5.89 27.35 -7.38
N LEU A 492 -5.44 27.33 -8.64
CA LEU A 492 -6.22 27.71 -9.81
C LEU A 492 -7.53 26.92 -9.92
N TYR A 493 -7.50 25.63 -9.58
CA TYR A 493 -8.67 24.75 -9.66
C TYR A 493 -9.38 24.51 -8.31
N GLY A 494 -9.07 25.33 -7.30
CA GLY A 494 -9.78 25.35 -6.03
C GLY A 494 -9.61 24.09 -5.19
N ARG A 495 -8.39 23.52 -5.18
CA ARG A 495 -8.02 22.31 -4.42
C ARG A 495 -7.12 22.57 -3.21
N LEU A 496 -6.65 23.81 -3.04
CA LEU A 496 -5.71 24.19 -1.98
C LEU A 496 -6.37 24.28 -0.58
N GLY A 497 -7.69 24.51 -0.53
CA GLY A 497 -8.39 24.87 0.70
C GLY A 497 -8.12 26.32 1.13
N GLY A 498 -8.42 26.65 2.40
CA GLY A 498 -8.35 28.00 2.97
C GLY A 498 -7.08 28.36 3.75
N ASP A 499 -6.08 27.48 3.84
CA ASP A 499 -4.98 27.62 4.80
C ASP A 499 -3.58 27.67 4.16
N ASP A 500 -2.73 28.54 4.69
CA ASP A 500 -1.27 28.44 4.58
C ASP A 500 -0.73 27.44 5.62
N PRO A 501 0.17 26.50 5.26
CA PRO A 501 0.70 25.52 6.20
C PRO A 501 1.60 26.20 7.27
N PRO A 502 1.65 25.68 8.51
CA PRO A 502 2.59 26.14 9.51
C PRO A 502 4.04 25.85 9.07
N ARG A 503 4.93 26.82 9.25
CA ARG A 503 6.37 26.67 9.01
C ARG A 503 7.06 26.30 10.32
N GLY A 504 7.52 25.06 10.46
CA GLY A 504 8.29 24.60 11.61
C GLY A 504 9.29 23.50 11.21
N ALA A 505 10.46 23.48 11.84
CA ALA A 505 11.48 22.44 11.61
C ALA A 505 11.01 21.06 12.09
N ASN A 506 11.51 19.98 11.49
CA ASN A 506 11.26 18.61 11.92
C ASN A 506 11.95 18.32 13.27
N PRO A 507 11.21 18.04 14.37
CA PRO A 507 11.83 17.74 15.67
C PRO A 507 12.50 16.37 15.73
N TRP A 508 12.28 15.51 14.73
CA TRP A 508 12.77 14.13 14.62
C TRP A 508 13.93 13.99 13.62
N ASP A 509 14.71 15.07 13.43
CA ASP A 509 15.90 15.04 12.59
C ASP A 509 17.10 14.40 13.29
N TYR A 510 17.25 13.08 13.16
CA TYR A 510 18.38 12.31 13.70
C TYR A 510 19.67 12.41 12.87
N THR A 511 19.74 13.33 11.90
CA THR A 511 20.98 13.63 11.14
C THR A 511 21.76 14.82 11.70
N ASN A 512 21.18 15.56 12.66
CA ASN A 512 21.85 16.65 13.36
C ASN A 512 22.57 16.15 14.62
N HIS A 513 23.86 16.49 14.75
CA HIS A 513 24.73 16.02 15.84
C HIS A 513 24.50 16.71 17.20
N ASP A 514 23.71 17.79 17.24
CA ASP A 514 23.46 18.55 18.47
C ASP A 514 22.19 18.03 19.19
N GLY A 515 22.41 16.99 20.01
CA GLY A 515 21.39 16.29 20.78
C GLY A 515 20.54 17.19 21.69
N ALA A 516 19.26 17.29 21.35
CA ALA A 516 18.18 17.64 22.27
C ALA A 516 16.84 17.12 21.73
N HIS A 517 16.74 15.81 21.47
CA HIS A 517 15.45 15.20 21.15
C HIS A 517 14.62 15.07 22.42
N ARG A 518 13.43 15.68 22.41
CA ARG A 518 12.50 15.63 23.53
C ARG A 518 11.88 14.23 23.58
N ALA A 519 12.42 13.38 24.45
CA ALA A 519 11.60 12.34 25.06
C ALA A 519 10.42 13.06 25.73
N HIS A 520 9.22 12.91 25.15
CA HIS A 520 8.03 13.54 25.70
C HIS A 520 7.80 13.07 27.14
N GLN A 521 7.89 14.02 28.06
CA GLN A 521 7.34 13.94 29.40
C GLN A 521 5.81 13.96 29.34
N SER A 522 5.23 13.15 30.23
CA SER A 522 3.83 13.03 30.69
C SER A 522 2.78 12.53 29.69
#